data_AF-A0A9P6Q467-F1
#
_entry.id   AF-A0A9P6Q467-F1
#
_cell.length_a   1.000
_cell.length_b   1.000
_cell.length_c   1.000
_cell.angle_alpha   90.00
_cell.angle_beta   90.00
_cell.angle_gamma   90.00
#
_symmetry.space_group_name_H-M   'P 1'
#
loop_
_entity.id
_entity.type
_entity.pdbx_description
1 polymer ?
#
loop_
_entity_poly.entity_id
_entity_poly.type
_entity_poly.pdbx_seq_one_letter_code
_entity_poly.pdbx_strand_id
1 'polypeptide(L)'
;MAARPPQGLAQPGQSSAQAARASSHAAHSALQEIEEAYNKRLDADITQLLDSFGDIVRVASIAHPDNPSQTKDKYRIVQESYQVQGRATNIVRSAESLVAMLAELKRMLLLNDTTTLAQIASDRHKQLTSKKTAVKQRVLALKEEVDRTVWELERAYYGEVSLPSSSITAATTTMGAMAAPTTDSSA
;
A
#
# COMPACT_ATOMS: atom_id res chain seq x y z
N MET A 1 -47.09 -10.23 5.54
CA MET A 1 -46.41 -9.12 4.85
C MET A 1 -45.33 -8.57 5.77
N ALA A 2 -44.10 -9.07 5.66
CA ALA A 2 -42.84 -8.46 6.13
C ALA A 2 -41.69 -9.42 5.75
N ALA A 3 -41.24 -9.32 4.51
CA ALA A 3 -40.09 -10.06 4.02
C ALA A 3 -38.81 -9.44 4.61
N ARG A 4 -38.07 -10.23 5.38
CA ARG A 4 -36.79 -9.87 5.98
C ARG A 4 -35.69 -10.10 4.93
N PRO A 5 -34.84 -9.11 4.61
CA PRO A 5 -33.80 -9.30 3.60
C PRO A 5 -32.68 -10.21 4.14
N PRO A 6 -32.02 -11.02 3.28
CA PRO A 6 -30.92 -11.87 3.68
C PRO A 6 -29.69 -11.02 4.02
N GLN A 7 -29.17 -11.19 5.23
CA GLN A 7 -27.89 -10.63 5.66
C GLN A 7 -26.77 -11.26 4.81
N GLY A 8 -26.22 -10.47 3.88
CA GLY A 8 -25.04 -10.83 3.12
C GLY A 8 -23.83 -10.96 4.05
N LEU A 9 -23.34 -12.17 4.18
CA LEU A 9 -22.03 -12.48 4.76
C LEU A 9 -20.96 -11.72 3.98
N ALA A 10 -20.42 -10.65 4.59
CA ALA A 10 -19.27 -9.94 4.07
C ALA A 10 -18.07 -10.88 4.04
N GLN A 11 -17.70 -11.33 2.83
CA GLN A 11 -16.49 -12.10 2.58
C GLN A 11 -15.26 -11.21 2.81
N PRO A 12 -14.32 -11.57 3.71
CA PRO A 12 -13.15 -10.75 4.04
C PRO A 12 -12.07 -10.69 2.94
N GLY A 13 -12.31 -11.28 1.76
CA GLY A 13 -11.37 -11.32 0.63
C GLY A 13 -11.65 -10.34 -0.53
N GLN A 14 -12.84 -9.73 -0.59
CA GLN A 14 -13.23 -8.89 -1.74
C GLN A 14 -12.80 -7.41 -1.57
N SER A 15 -12.79 -6.92 -0.33
CA SER A 15 -12.38 -5.54 0.00
C SER A 15 -10.91 -5.26 -0.32
N SER A 16 -10.01 -6.22 -0.06
CA SER A 16 -8.58 -6.07 -0.29
C SER A 16 -8.19 -6.11 -1.77
N ALA A 17 -8.82 -6.97 -2.57
CA ALA A 17 -8.59 -7.05 -4.01
C ALA A 17 -9.13 -5.82 -4.76
N GLN A 18 -10.25 -5.25 -4.28
CA GLN A 18 -10.84 -4.05 -4.86
C GLN A 18 -10.06 -2.78 -4.46
N ALA A 19 -9.52 -2.72 -3.24
CA ALA A 19 -8.60 -1.67 -2.82
C ALA A 19 -7.27 -1.70 -3.60
N ALA A 20 -6.70 -2.88 -3.87
CA ALA A 20 -5.49 -3.03 -4.67
C ALA A 20 -5.69 -2.67 -6.15
N ARG A 21 -6.87 -2.93 -6.71
CA ARG A 21 -7.24 -2.52 -8.07
C ARG A 21 -7.44 -1.01 -8.16
N ALA A 22 -8.07 -0.39 -7.16
CA ALA A 22 -8.26 1.06 -7.10
C ALA A 22 -6.93 1.81 -6.98
N SER A 23 -5.99 1.31 -6.16
CA SER A 23 -4.66 1.91 -6.03
C SER A 23 -3.82 1.75 -7.30
N SER A 24 -3.90 0.60 -7.98
CA SER A 24 -3.25 0.41 -9.29
C SER A 24 -3.82 1.35 -10.35
N HIS A 25 -5.14 1.57 -10.37
CA HIS A 25 -5.79 2.46 -11.33
C HIS A 25 -5.47 3.94 -11.06
N ALA A 26 -5.38 4.33 -9.78
CA ALA A 26 -4.96 5.66 -9.37
C ALA A 26 -3.49 5.93 -9.74
N ALA A 27 -2.60 4.96 -9.54
CA ALA A 27 -1.20 5.06 -9.96
C ALA A 27 -1.08 5.19 -11.49
N HIS A 28 -1.89 4.45 -12.25
CA HIS A 28 -1.88 4.53 -13.71
C HIS A 28 -2.41 5.89 -14.21
N SER A 29 -3.47 6.42 -13.59
CA SER A 29 -4.00 7.75 -13.87
C SER A 29 -2.97 8.85 -13.60
N ALA A 30 -2.27 8.79 -12.46
CA ALA A 30 -1.26 9.78 -12.11
C ALA A 30 -0.05 9.76 -13.07
N LEU A 31 0.38 8.57 -13.53
CA LEU A 31 1.44 8.45 -14.53
C LEU A 31 1.02 9.04 -15.88
N GLN A 32 -0.24 8.82 -16.27
CA GLN A 32 -0.80 9.36 -17.51
C GLN A 32 -0.89 10.90 -17.48
N GLU A 33 -1.28 11.48 -16.34
CA GLU A 33 -1.29 12.93 -16.15
C GLU A 33 0.12 13.54 -16.26
N ILE A 34 1.13 12.87 -15.68
CA ILE A 34 2.53 13.29 -15.77
C ILE A 34 3.03 13.24 -17.21
N GLU A 35 2.73 12.15 -17.94
CA GLU A 35 3.08 11.99 -19.34
C GLU A 35 2.45 13.10 -20.20
N GLU A 36 1.15 13.36 -20.02
CA GLU A 36 0.44 14.38 -20.77
C GLU A 36 0.97 15.80 -20.46
N ALA A 37 1.39 16.06 -19.22
CA ALA A 37 2.01 17.32 -18.84
C ALA A 37 3.38 17.53 -19.51
N TYR A 38 4.21 16.49 -19.61
CA TYR A 38 5.49 16.57 -20.32
C TYR A 38 5.29 16.78 -21.82
N ASN A 39 4.34 16.06 -22.44
CA ASN A 39 4.03 16.23 -23.86
C ASN A 39 3.53 17.66 -24.15
N LYS A 40 2.60 18.18 -23.35
CA LYS A 40 2.12 19.58 -23.50
C LYS A 40 3.25 20.60 -23.38
N ARG A 41 4.14 20.41 -22.42
CA ARG A 41 5.29 21.31 -22.22
C ARG A 41 6.29 21.22 -23.38
N LEU A 42 6.55 20.01 -23.88
CA LEU A 42 7.44 19.78 -25.03
C LEU A 42 6.89 20.44 -26.29
N ASP A 43 5.60 20.25 -26.57
CA ASP A 43 4.94 20.88 -27.72
C ASP A 43 4.98 22.40 -27.64
N ALA A 44 4.75 22.98 -26.44
CA ALA A 44 4.84 24.41 -26.22
C ALA A 44 6.25 24.96 -26.46
N ASP A 45 7.28 24.30 -25.91
CA ASP A 45 8.67 24.73 -26.07
C ASP A 45 9.14 24.62 -27.53
N ILE A 46 8.76 23.56 -28.25
CA ILE A 46 9.08 23.39 -29.68
C ILE A 46 8.35 24.42 -30.54
N THR A 47 7.06 24.65 -30.29
CA THR A 47 6.26 25.65 -31.04
C THR A 47 6.88 27.03 -30.89
N GLN A 48 7.20 27.43 -29.66
CA GLN A 48 7.83 28.72 -29.38
C GLN A 48 9.21 28.87 -30.06
N LEU A 49 9.98 27.79 -30.12
CA LEU A 49 11.28 27.77 -30.78
C LEU A 49 11.13 27.94 -32.30
N LEU A 50 10.22 27.19 -32.92
CA LEU A 50 9.94 27.25 -34.35
C LEU A 50 9.37 28.61 -34.77
N ASP A 51 8.43 29.16 -34.00
CA ASP A 51 7.83 30.47 -34.26
C ASP A 51 8.89 31.57 -34.16
N SER A 52 9.71 31.54 -33.10
CA SER A 52 10.77 32.54 -32.91
C SER A 52 11.82 32.46 -34.02
N PHE A 53 12.19 31.25 -34.45
CA PHE A 53 13.12 31.06 -35.57
C PHE A 53 12.51 31.52 -36.91
N GLY A 54 11.25 31.16 -37.18
CA GLY A 54 10.53 31.59 -38.37
C GLY A 54 10.41 33.11 -38.46
N ASP A 55 10.14 33.78 -37.35
CA ASP A 55 10.11 35.24 -37.27
C ASP A 55 11.47 35.88 -37.55
N ILE A 56 12.57 35.31 -37.05
CA ILE A 56 13.92 35.78 -37.35
C ILE A 56 14.19 35.67 -38.87
N VAL A 57 13.84 34.55 -39.50
CA VAL A 57 14.03 34.36 -40.95
C VAL A 57 13.20 35.36 -41.76
N ARG A 58 11.95 35.62 -41.35
CA ARG A 58 11.09 36.63 -42.00
C ARG A 58 11.68 38.04 -41.91
N VAL A 59 12.16 38.44 -40.73
CA VAL A 59 12.78 39.76 -40.50
C VAL A 59 14.13 39.87 -41.24
N ALA A 60 14.91 38.79 -41.30
CA ALA A 60 16.17 38.74 -42.02
C ALA A 60 16.01 38.79 -43.55
N SER A 61 14.82 38.52 -44.09
CA SER A 61 14.56 38.67 -45.52
C SER A 61 14.65 40.14 -45.93
N ILE A 62 15.52 40.44 -46.89
CA ILE A 62 15.80 41.79 -47.41
C ILE A 62 15.02 42.05 -48.70
N ALA A 63 14.54 41.01 -49.38
CA ALA A 63 13.83 41.13 -50.65
C ALA A 63 12.33 41.34 -50.41
N HIS A 64 11.87 42.59 -50.50
CA HIS A 64 10.47 42.82 -50.84
C HIS A 64 10.25 42.32 -52.27
N PRO A 65 9.22 41.48 -52.53
CA PRO A 65 8.95 40.93 -53.87
C PRO A 65 8.69 42.01 -54.93
N ASP A 66 8.40 43.23 -54.51
CA ASP A 66 7.93 44.32 -55.38
C ASP A 66 9.05 45.32 -55.75
N ASN A 67 10.21 45.30 -55.07
CA ASN A 67 11.34 46.17 -55.42
C ASN A 67 12.70 45.66 -54.85
N PRO A 68 13.55 45.04 -55.67
CA PRO A 68 14.85 44.49 -55.24
C PRO A 68 15.93 45.55 -54.98
N SER A 69 15.69 46.84 -55.26
CA SER A 69 16.68 47.92 -55.09
C SER A 69 16.50 48.73 -53.81
N GLN A 70 15.46 48.47 -53.01
CA GLN A 70 15.15 49.29 -51.83
C GLN A 70 15.92 48.77 -50.60
N THR A 71 16.99 49.47 -50.24
CA THR A 71 17.73 49.22 -48.99
C THR A 71 16.84 49.62 -47.80
N LYS A 72 16.77 48.77 -46.77
CA LYS A 72 15.98 49.06 -45.55
C LYS A 72 16.48 50.35 -44.88
N ASP A 73 15.55 51.18 -44.40
CA ASP A 73 15.85 52.38 -43.63
C ASP A 73 16.63 52.05 -42.35
N LYS A 74 17.62 52.88 -41.99
CA LYS A 74 18.49 52.70 -40.82
C LYS A 74 17.69 52.56 -39.52
N TYR A 75 16.61 53.32 -39.35
CA TYR A 75 15.76 53.21 -38.17
C TYR A 75 14.99 51.88 -38.12
N ARG A 76 14.55 51.38 -39.28
CA ARG A 76 13.91 50.05 -39.39
C ARG A 76 14.88 48.93 -39.07
N ILE A 77 16.12 49.00 -39.56
CA ILE A 77 17.16 48.00 -39.26
C ILE A 77 17.41 47.91 -37.75
N VAL A 78 17.49 49.04 -37.04
CA VAL A 78 17.68 49.05 -35.58
C VAL A 78 16.48 48.42 -34.86
N GLN A 79 15.26 48.73 -35.29
CA GLN A 79 14.05 48.12 -34.73
C GLN A 79 13.98 46.61 -34.97
N GLU A 80 14.26 46.17 -36.19
CA GLU A 80 14.32 44.76 -36.60
C GLU A 80 15.41 44.01 -35.81
N SER A 81 16.57 44.63 -35.59
CA SER A 81 17.64 44.06 -34.76
C SER A 81 17.19 43.81 -33.32
N TYR A 82 16.43 44.73 -32.72
CA TYR A 82 15.88 44.54 -31.36
C TYR A 82 14.86 43.39 -31.32
N GLN A 83 14.00 43.30 -32.35
CA GLN A 83 13.06 42.18 -32.48
C GLN A 83 13.79 40.84 -32.60
N VAL A 84 14.79 40.75 -33.47
CA VAL A 84 15.62 39.53 -33.65
C VAL A 84 16.29 39.13 -32.35
N GLN A 85 16.84 40.08 -31.59
CA GLN A 85 17.45 39.79 -30.28
C GLN A 85 16.43 39.23 -29.27
N GLY A 86 15.21 39.80 -29.23
CA GLY A 86 14.11 39.28 -28.42
C GLY A 86 13.71 37.85 -28.80
N ARG A 87 13.61 37.58 -30.11
CA ARG A 87 13.32 36.22 -30.62
C ARG A 87 14.43 35.23 -30.32
N ALA A 88 15.70 35.64 -30.44
CA ALA A 88 16.84 34.80 -30.09
C ALA A 88 16.84 34.44 -28.60
N THR A 89 16.46 35.39 -27.73
CA THR A 89 16.30 35.15 -26.28
C THR A 89 15.23 34.11 -26.00
N ASN A 90 14.09 34.19 -26.72
CA ASN A 90 13.03 33.18 -26.60
C ASN A 90 13.50 31.78 -27.02
N ILE A 91 14.28 31.66 -28.10
CA ILE A 91 14.85 30.38 -28.54
C ILE A 91 15.74 29.78 -27.45
N VAL A 92 16.64 30.58 -26.87
CA VAL A 92 17.54 30.12 -25.79
C VAL A 92 16.71 29.65 -24.59
N ARG A 93 15.69 30.41 -24.19
CA ARG A 93 14.82 30.04 -23.08
C ARG A 93 14.05 28.73 -23.31
N SER A 94 13.50 28.53 -24.51
CA SER A 94 12.83 27.28 -24.88
C SER A 94 13.82 26.11 -24.88
N ALA A 95 15.04 26.31 -25.40
CA ALA A 95 16.09 25.29 -25.37
C ALA A 95 16.51 24.92 -23.93
N GLU A 96 16.67 25.90 -23.05
CA GLU A 96 16.94 25.69 -21.63
C GLU A 96 15.81 24.90 -20.95
N SER A 97 14.55 25.24 -21.25
CA SER A 97 13.39 24.50 -20.72
C SER A 97 13.38 23.03 -21.17
N LEU A 98 13.70 22.76 -22.43
CA LEU A 98 13.81 21.39 -22.96
C LEU A 98 14.93 20.60 -22.27
N VAL A 99 16.10 21.22 -22.04
CA VAL A 99 17.20 20.58 -21.32
C VAL A 99 16.84 20.30 -19.86
N ALA A 100 16.15 21.24 -19.20
CA ALA A 100 15.65 21.03 -17.84
C ALA A 100 14.66 19.87 -17.77
N MET A 101 13.73 19.77 -18.74
CA MET A 101 12.79 18.65 -18.85
C MET A 101 13.52 17.31 -19.03
N LEU A 102 14.55 17.26 -19.88
CA LEU A 102 15.36 16.06 -20.08
C LEU A 102 16.06 15.61 -18.79
N ALA A 103 16.59 16.55 -18.00
CA ALA A 103 17.21 16.26 -16.71
C ALA A 103 16.19 15.71 -15.71
N GLU A 104 14.97 16.23 -15.73
CA GLU A 104 13.86 15.77 -14.90
C GLU A 104 13.43 14.34 -15.25
N LEU A 105 13.30 14.03 -16.54
CA LEU A 105 13.00 12.67 -17.02
C LEU A 105 14.10 11.66 -16.63
N LYS A 106 15.37 12.06 -16.73
CA LYS A 106 16.50 11.24 -16.24
C LYS A 106 16.38 10.99 -14.74
N ARG A 107 16.07 12.01 -13.96
CA ARG A 107 15.87 11.88 -12.51
C ARG A 107 14.71 10.94 -12.19
N MET A 108 13.59 11.05 -12.90
CA MET A 108 12.45 10.14 -12.77
C MET A 108 12.86 8.70 -13.04
N LEU A 109 13.54 8.42 -14.15
CA LEU A 109 13.99 7.07 -14.49
C LEU A 109 14.94 6.48 -13.44
N LEU A 110 15.88 7.28 -12.94
CA LEU A 110 16.87 6.83 -11.95
C LEU A 110 16.26 6.65 -10.54
N LEU A 111 15.32 7.50 -10.11
CA LEU A 111 14.73 7.40 -8.78
C LEU A 111 13.49 6.49 -8.73
N ASN A 112 12.76 6.31 -9.82
CA ASN A 112 11.54 5.50 -9.82
C ASN A 112 11.84 4.05 -9.38
N ASP A 113 12.95 3.48 -9.85
CA ASP A 113 13.38 2.15 -9.42
C ASP A 113 13.66 2.13 -7.90
N THR A 114 14.39 3.12 -7.37
CA THR A 114 14.70 3.17 -5.92
C THR A 114 13.47 3.35 -5.03
N THR A 115 12.48 4.13 -5.48
CA THR A 115 11.29 4.45 -4.69
C THR A 115 10.34 3.25 -4.66
N THR A 116 10.16 2.61 -5.82
CA THR A 116 9.36 1.39 -5.96
C THR A 116 10.01 0.23 -5.23
N LEU A 117 11.33 0.07 -5.33
CA LEU A 117 12.10 -0.93 -4.60
C LEU A 117 12.03 -0.71 -3.08
N ALA A 118 12.06 0.55 -2.61
CA ALA A 118 11.92 0.88 -1.19
C ALA A 118 10.52 0.54 -0.65
N GLN A 119 9.46 0.78 -1.44
CA GLN A 119 8.10 0.37 -1.07
C GLN A 119 7.98 -1.16 -0.98
N ILE A 120 8.47 -1.89 -1.98
CA ILE A 120 8.49 -3.35 -1.98
C ILE A 120 9.28 -3.91 -0.79
N ALA A 121 10.44 -3.31 -0.48
CA ALA A 121 11.25 -3.71 0.67
C ALA A 121 10.52 -3.45 2.00
N SER A 122 9.85 -2.31 2.14
CA SER A 122 9.04 -1.97 3.32
C SER A 122 7.87 -2.93 3.52
N ASP A 123 7.16 -3.28 2.44
CA ASP A 123 6.04 -4.22 2.52
C ASP A 123 6.50 -5.64 2.84
N ARG A 124 7.61 -6.09 2.23
CA ARG A 124 8.25 -7.36 2.61
C ARG A 124 8.69 -7.33 4.07
N HIS A 125 9.24 -6.22 4.55
CA HIS A 125 9.64 -6.06 5.95
C HIS A 125 8.45 -6.16 6.91
N LYS A 126 7.32 -5.52 6.59
CA LYS A 126 6.07 -5.64 7.37
C LYS A 126 5.56 -7.08 7.39
N GLN A 127 5.55 -7.76 6.25
CA GLN A 127 5.12 -9.16 6.16
C GLN A 127 6.01 -10.09 6.97
N LEU A 128 7.34 -9.94 6.86
CA LEU A 128 8.29 -10.73 7.66
C LEU A 128 8.11 -10.47 9.16
N THR A 129 7.89 -9.21 9.55
CA THR A 129 7.69 -8.84 10.95
C THR A 129 6.39 -9.44 11.50
N SER A 130 5.30 -9.39 10.73
CA SER A 130 4.04 -10.05 11.10
C SER A 130 4.21 -11.56 11.27
N LYS A 131 4.85 -12.24 10.31
CA LYS A 131 5.14 -13.68 10.41
C LYS A 131 6.03 -14.00 11.61
N LYS A 132 7.06 -13.19 11.85
CA LYS A 132 7.96 -13.32 13.01
C LYS A 132 7.19 -13.21 14.32
N THR A 133 6.28 -12.23 14.43
CA THR A 133 5.44 -12.06 15.61
C THR A 133 4.49 -13.23 15.79
N ALA A 134 3.85 -13.73 14.72
CA ALA A 134 2.98 -14.90 14.80
C ALA A 134 3.73 -16.17 15.25
N VAL A 135 4.94 -16.40 14.73
CA VAL A 135 5.79 -17.52 15.17
C VAL A 135 6.18 -17.37 16.62
N LYS A 136 6.60 -16.17 17.05
CA LYS A 136 6.93 -15.90 18.46
C LYS A 136 5.75 -16.19 19.38
N GLN A 137 4.54 -15.76 19.01
CA GLN A 137 3.33 -16.02 19.79
C GLN A 137 3.04 -17.52 19.92
N ARG A 138 3.19 -18.30 18.84
CA ARG A 138 3.03 -19.76 18.89
C ARG A 138 4.06 -20.43 19.80
N VAL A 139 5.31 -19.98 19.75
CA VAL A 139 6.38 -20.52 20.61
C VAL A 139 6.09 -20.22 22.09
N LEU A 140 5.63 -19.00 22.40
CA LEU A 140 5.24 -18.65 23.77
C LEU A 140 4.04 -19.47 24.26
N ALA A 141 3.02 -19.64 23.42
CA ALA A 141 1.86 -20.48 23.76
C ALA A 141 2.25 -21.94 24.02
N LEU A 142 3.14 -22.51 23.19
CA LEU A 142 3.64 -23.87 23.41
C LEU A 142 4.45 -23.97 24.72
N LYS A 143 5.25 -22.94 25.03
CA LYS A 143 6.00 -22.86 26.28
C LYS A 143 5.05 -22.84 27.49
N GLU A 144 3.96 -22.08 27.42
CA GLU A 144 2.93 -22.06 28.48
C GLU A 144 2.18 -23.40 28.62
N GLU A 145 1.94 -24.10 27.51
CA GLU A 145 1.34 -25.44 27.54
C GLU A 145 2.28 -26.45 28.19
N VAL A 146 3.56 -26.46 27.82
CA VAL A 146 4.57 -27.33 28.43
C VAL A 146 4.69 -27.04 29.92
N ASP A 147 4.83 -25.78 30.32
CA ASP A 147 4.89 -25.40 31.75
C ASP A 147 3.66 -25.91 32.52
N ARG A 148 2.46 -25.83 31.91
CA ARG A 148 1.22 -26.33 32.50
C ARG A 148 1.21 -27.85 32.65
N THR A 149 1.61 -28.58 31.62
CA THR A 149 1.67 -30.05 31.67
C THR A 149 2.68 -30.54 32.71
N VAL A 150 3.84 -29.87 32.82
CA VAL A 150 4.84 -30.16 33.85
C VAL A 150 4.27 -29.94 35.23
N TRP A 151 3.57 -28.82 35.45
CA TRP A 151 2.93 -28.52 36.73
C TRP A 151 1.86 -29.57 37.11
N GLU A 152 1.05 -30.02 36.14
CA GLU A 152 0.05 -31.07 36.36
C GLU A 152 0.69 -32.42 36.70
N LEU A 153 1.77 -32.79 36.01
CA LEU A 153 2.56 -33.99 36.29
C LEU A 153 3.20 -33.96 37.67
N GLU A 154 3.84 -32.84 38.04
CA GLU A 154 4.42 -32.66 39.38
C GLU A 154 3.34 -32.75 40.45
N ARG A 155 2.18 -32.14 40.24
CA ARG A 155 1.06 -32.22 41.18
C ARG A 155 0.54 -33.65 41.34
N ALA A 156 0.42 -34.42 40.26
CA ALA A 156 0.01 -35.82 40.34
C ALA A 156 1.06 -36.67 41.09
N TYR A 157 2.34 -36.50 40.73
CA TYR A 157 3.44 -37.27 41.31
C TYR A 157 3.67 -36.95 42.80
N TYR A 158 3.63 -35.68 43.19
CA TYR A 158 3.83 -35.27 44.58
C TYR A 158 2.53 -35.19 45.39
N GLY A 159 1.37 -35.11 44.74
CA GLY A 159 0.06 -35.06 45.40
C GLY A 159 -0.44 -36.42 45.89
N GLU A 160 -0.10 -37.51 45.19
CA GLU A 160 -0.46 -38.86 45.64
C GLU A 160 0.42 -39.37 46.79
N VAL A 161 1.60 -38.77 47.02
CA VAL A 161 2.56 -39.18 48.05
C VAL A 161 2.15 -38.72 49.46
N SER A 162 1.13 -37.86 49.62
CA SER A 162 0.81 -37.25 50.94
C SER A 162 -0.33 -37.89 51.75
N LEU A 163 -0.86 -39.07 51.42
CA LEU A 163 -1.87 -39.72 52.28
C LEU A 163 -1.71 -41.24 52.39
N PRO A 164 -1.14 -41.72 53.50
CA PRO A 164 -1.64 -42.90 54.18
C PRO A 164 -2.32 -42.47 55.48
N SER A 165 -3.66 -42.48 55.51
CA SER A 165 -4.38 -42.59 56.77
C SER A 165 -5.43 -43.68 56.67
N SER A 166 -5.05 -44.81 57.24
CA SER A 166 -5.82 -46.01 57.49
C SER A 166 -7.13 -45.70 58.22
N SER A 167 -8.25 -46.28 57.77
CA SER A 167 -8.86 -47.45 58.44
C SER A 167 -10.28 -47.67 57.93
N ILE A 168 -10.46 -48.86 57.34
CA ILE A 168 -11.70 -49.49 56.92
C ILE A 168 -12.45 -49.99 58.18
N THR A 169 -13.79 -50.01 58.10
CA THR A 169 -14.76 -50.92 58.76
C THR A 169 -15.45 -50.44 60.04
N ALA A 170 -16.71 -50.00 59.90
CA ALA A 170 -17.85 -50.44 60.73
C ALA A 170 -19.15 -49.75 60.29
N ALA A 171 -20.02 -50.47 59.57
CA ALA A 171 -21.43 -50.13 59.47
C ALA A 171 -22.26 -51.42 59.42
N THR A 172 -22.69 -51.83 60.62
CA THR A 172 -23.67 -52.88 60.90
C THR A 172 -25.03 -52.51 60.28
N THR A 173 -25.50 -53.29 59.31
CA THR A 173 -26.85 -53.18 58.76
C THR A 173 -27.76 -54.22 59.43
N THR A 174 -28.75 -53.68 60.12
CA THR A 174 -29.80 -54.33 60.89
C THR A 174 -31.11 -54.35 60.09
N MET A 175 -31.88 -55.44 60.26
CA MET A 175 -33.31 -55.67 59.95
C MET A 175 -33.75 -56.35 58.63
N GLY A 176 -34.50 -57.44 58.82
CA GLY A 176 -35.34 -58.12 57.84
C GLY A 176 -36.08 -59.30 58.49
N ALA A 177 -37.20 -59.01 59.15
CA ALA A 177 -38.04 -59.92 59.94
C ALA A 177 -38.90 -60.87 59.09
N MET A 178 -39.21 -62.08 59.59
CA MET A 178 -40.51 -62.74 59.39
C MET A 178 -40.70 -63.97 60.28
N ALA A 179 -41.66 -63.94 61.22
CA ALA A 179 -42.57 -65.05 61.57
C ALA A 179 -43.34 -64.75 62.88
N ALA A 180 -44.62 -64.41 62.73
CA ALA A 180 -45.71 -64.81 63.63
C ALA A 180 -46.60 -65.76 62.80
N PRO A 181 -47.36 -66.72 63.37
CA PRO A 181 -48.53 -66.37 64.19
C PRO A 181 -48.93 -67.38 65.31
N THR A 182 -49.79 -66.88 66.22
CA THR A 182 -50.95 -67.53 66.92
C THR A 182 -50.71 -68.81 67.72
N THR A 183 -51.27 -69.09 68.90
CA THR A 183 -52.42 -68.66 69.71
C THR A 183 -52.22 -69.31 71.10
N ASP A 184 -52.69 -68.70 72.18
CA ASP A 184 -53.69 -69.23 73.16
C ASP A 184 -53.12 -68.81 74.54
N SER A 185 -53.83 -68.35 75.58
CA SER A 185 -55.20 -68.60 75.99
C SER A 185 -55.64 -67.55 77.00
N SER A 186 -56.95 -67.32 77.03
CA SER A 186 -57.70 -66.40 77.89
C SER A 186 -57.68 -66.79 79.37
N ALA A 187 -57.53 -65.79 80.25
CA ALA A 187 -58.31 -65.61 81.49
C ALA A 187 -58.02 -64.21 82.05
#